data_AF-A0A6U5JIP3-F1
#
_entry.id   AF-A0A6U5JIP3-F1
#
_cell.length_a   1.000
_cell.length_b   1.000
_cell.length_c   1.000
_cell.angle_alpha   90.00
_cell.angle_beta   90.00
_cell.angle_gamma   90.00
#
_symmetry.space_group_name_H-M   'P 1'
#
loop_
_entity.id
_entity.type
_entity.pdbx_description
1 polymer ?
#
loop_
_entity_poly.entity_id
_entity_poly.type
_entity_poly.pdbx_seq_one_letter_code
_entity_poly.pdbx_strand_id
1 'polypeptide(L)'
;AQIPVFLGVYYSVTSIAKARVFEEGFLWIPSLSGPIADRREGLTWLTEGWVDGHPKFGWEATVLYLTIPAILVCTQTLSLYLLGSFEALGDKEESKNTVLALRALPFMLGWFAMNAPAGLGLYWVFNNILTTTQTVVIKKILEKPELEAEGINELLAALGPRRDVRMDASEVALDWAGPTAAQAAAMEAAKAGEVAEGATETDEAGGN
;
A
#
# COMPACT_ATOMS: atom_id res chain seq x y z
N ALA A 1 9.23 8.02 -5.66
CA ALA A 1 10.18 9.11 -6.00
C ALA A 1 10.48 10.02 -4.80
N GLN A 2 10.98 9.47 -3.68
CA GLN A 2 11.25 10.25 -2.45
C GLN A 2 12.75 10.52 -2.22
N ILE A 3 13.63 9.70 -2.81
CA ILE A 3 15.08 9.79 -2.63
C ILE A 3 15.62 11.20 -2.96
N PRO A 4 15.25 11.87 -4.07
CA PRO A 4 15.80 13.19 -4.38
C PRO A 4 15.37 14.28 -3.39
N VAL A 5 14.09 14.28 -2.98
CA VAL A 5 13.56 15.24 -2.00
C VAL A 5 14.22 15.03 -0.65
N PHE A 6 14.32 13.78 -0.21
CA PHE A 6 15.02 13.43 1.02
C PHE A 6 16.46 13.92 0.99
N LEU A 7 17.22 13.63 -0.07
CA LEU A 7 18.61 14.09 -0.20
C LEU A 7 18.71 15.62 -0.20
N GLY A 8 17.81 16.31 -0.88
CA GLY A 8 17.77 17.78 -0.89
C GLY A 8 17.60 18.36 0.51
N VAL A 9 16.58 17.91 1.25
CA VAL A 9 16.34 18.32 2.65
C VAL A 9 17.50 17.91 3.56
N TYR A 10 17.99 16.70 3.36
CA TYR A 10 19.08 16.15 4.14
C TYR A 10 20.35 17.00 4.05
N TYR A 11 20.81 17.28 2.84
CA TYR A 11 22.00 18.08 2.62
C TYR A 11 21.82 19.54 3.02
N SER A 12 20.64 20.13 2.77
CA SER A 12 20.40 21.51 3.17
C SER A 12 20.42 21.66 4.70
N VAL A 13 19.64 20.84 5.41
CA VAL A 13 19.51 20.93 6.87
C VAL A 13 20.81 20.59 7.57
N THR A 14 21.51 19.54 7.14
CA THR A 14 22.80 19.18 7.77
C THR A 14 23.90 20.20 7.49
N SER A 15 23.90 20.84 6.32
CA SER A 15 24.87 21.92 6.01
C SER A 15 24.59 23.16 6.86
N ILE A 16 23.31 23.53 7.01
CA ILE A 16 22.87 24.65 7.86
C ILE A 16 23.19 24.39 9.33
N ALA A 17 22.94 23.17 9.82
CA ALA A 17 23.23 22.78 11.19
C ALA A 17 24.74 22.86 11.50
N LYS A 18 25.59 22.40 10.57
CA LYS A 18 27.04 22.54 10.67
C LYS A 18 27.52 23.98 10.68
N ALA A 19 26.89 24.81 9.86
CA ALA A 19 27.22 26.22 9.77
C ALA A 19 26.64 27.06 10.93
N ARG A 20 25.80 26.46 11.81
CA ARG A 20 25.15 27.12 12.96
C ARG A 20 24.48 28.45 12.58
N VAL A 21 23.89 28.49 11.39
CA VAL A 21 23.31 29.72 10.83
C VAL A 21 22.02 30.10 11.58
N PHE A 22 21.26 29.10 12.04
CA PHE A 22 20.01 29.30 12.78
C PHE A 22 20.11 28.61 14.14
N GLU A 23 20.43 29.43 15.16
CA GLU A 23 20.45 29.06 16.59
C GLU A 23 19.15 29.48 17.30
N GLU A 24 18.26 30.18 16.61
CA GLU A 24 16.98 30.63 17.14
C GLU A 24 15.97 29.47 17.31
N GLY A 25 15.07 29.64 18.28
CA GLY A 25 14.00 28.70 18.54
C GLY A 25 12.95 28.67 17.44
N PHE A 26 12.47 27.48 17.12
CA PHE A 26 11.39 27.27 16.15
C PHE A 26 10.30 26.38 16.75
N LEU A 27 9.05 26.87 16.75
CA LEU A 27 7.92 26.28 17.45
C LEU A 27 8.22 26.13 18.96
N TRP A 28 8.35 24.90 19.45
CA TRP A 28 8.73 24.59 20.83
C TRP A 28 10.17 24.08 20.94
N ILE A 29 10.91 23.99 19.83
CA ILE A 29 12.28 23.45 19.81
C ILE A 29 13.28 24.59 20.02
N PRO A 30 14.31 24.41 20.86
CA PRO A 30 15.28 25.46 21.14
C PRO A 30 16.08 25.92 19.91
N SER A 31 16.43 25.02 18.98
CA SER A 31 16.98 25.39 17.67
C SER A 31 16.82 24.27 16.64
N LEU A 32 16.87 24.62 15.35
CA LEU A 32 16.81 23.64 14.25
C LEU A 32 18.16 22.95 13.99
N SER A 33 19.25 23.60 14.38
CA SER A 33 20.63 23.14 14.18
C SER A 33 21.11 22.22 15.30
N GLY A 34 20.53 22.34 16.50
CA GLY A 34 20.76 21.45 17.64
C GLY A 34 19.85 20.22 17.61
N PRO A 35 19.99 19.27 18.55
CA PRO A 35 21.07 19.19 19.54
C PRO A 35 22.38 18.65 18.95
N ILE A 36 22.34 18.17 17.70
CA ILE A 36 23.47 17.60 16.97
C ILE A 36 23.74 18.43 15.72
N ALA A 37 24.91 19.07 15.67
CA ALA A 37 25.35 19.81 14.49
C ALA A 37 26.15 18.92 13.52
N ASP A 38 27.02 18.04 14.04
CA ASP A 38 27.69 17.02 13.24
C ASP A 38 27.26 15.60 13.62
N ARG A 39 27.03 14.75 12.62
CA ARG A 39 26.59 13.36 12.79
C ARG A 39 27.55 12.50 13.62
N ARG A 40 28.81 12.89 13.67
CA ARG A 40 29.84 12.20 14.44
C ARG A 40 29.65 12.37 15.95
N GLU A 41 28.89 13.39 16.37
CA GLU A 41 28.60 13.66 17.77
C GLU A 41 27.62 12.63 18.36
N GLY A 42 26.74 12.03 17.56
CA GLY A 42 25.76 11.05 18.04
C GLY A 42 25.00 11.51 19.28
N LEU A 43 24.84 10.64 20.28
CA LEU A 43 24.09 10.94 21.52
C LEU A 43 24.89 11.67 22.60
N THR A 44 26.06 12.22 22.29
CA THR A 44 26.91 12.94 23.27
C THR A 44 26.17 14.08 23.96
N TRP A 45 25.18 14.69 23.32
CA TRP A 45 24.33 15.72 23.93
C TRP A 45 23.46 15.22 25.09
N LEU A 46 23.19 13.91 25.16
CA LEU A 46 22.42 13.25 26.20
C LEU A 46 23.31 12.49 27.19
N THR A 47 24.45 11.96 26.75
CA THR A 47 25.30 11.07 27.56
C THR A 47 26.53 11.74 28.17
N GLU A 48 26.99 12.86 27.61
CA GLU A 48 28.24 13.51 28.01
C GLU A 48 28.01 14.96 28.44
N GLY A 49 29.00 15.54 29.13
CA GLY A 49 28.96 16.94 29.56
C GLY A 49 27.91 17.23 30.64
N TRP A 50 27.58 16.24 31.47
CA TRP A 50 26.70 16.43 32.60
C TRP A 50 27.41 17.23 33.69
N VAL A 51 26.75 18.28 34.17
CA VAL A 51 27.23 19.12 35.27
C VAL A 51 26.09 19.23 36.28
N ASP A 52 26.38 18.96 37.56
CA ASP A 52 25.41 19.03 38.66
C ASP A 52 24.09 18.25 38.44
N GLY A 53 24.15 17.14 37.70
CA GLY A 53 22.97 16.32 37.38
C GLY A 53 22.11 16.87 36.24
N HIS A 54 22.58 17.90 35.54
CA HIS A 54 21.95 18.45 34.35
C HIS A 54 22.69 18.01 33.08
N PRO A 55 21.98 17.66 32.00
CA PRO A 55 22.58 17.36 30.70
C PRO A 55 23.21 18.61 30.08
N LYS A 56 24.04 18.44 29.03
CA LYS A 56 24.81 19.51 28.34
C LYS A 56 24.01 20.79 28.01
N PHE A 57 22.72 20.66 27.72
CA PHE A 57 21.83 21.77 27.35
C PHE A 57 20.84 22.17 28.46
N GLY A 58 20.90 21.55 29.63
CA GLY A 58 19.91 21.68 30.69
C GLY A 58 18.63 20.89 30.41
N TRP A 59 17.82 20.66 31.46
CA TRP A 59 16.61 19.83 31.35
C TRP A 59 15.56 20.43 30.42
N GLU A 60 15.41 21.75 30.41
CA GLU A 60 14.41 22.42 29.57
C GLU A 60 14.68 22.15 28.09
N ALA A 61 15.89 22.43 27.61
CA ALA A 61 16.23 22.19 26.21
C ALA A 61 16.29 20.70 25.86
N THR A 62 16.86 19.86 26.73
CA THR A 62 16.99 18.41 26.48
C THR A 62 15.62 17.76 26.31
N VAL A 63 14.64 18.08 27.18
CA VAL A 63 13.28 17.53 27.07
C VAL A 63 12.59 18.01 25.80
N LEU A 64 12.75 19.28 25.44
CA LEU A 64 12.19 19.82 24.20
C LEU A 64 12.74 19.10 22.97
N TYR A 65 14.05 18.78 22.94
CA TYR A 65 14.62 17.97 21.86
C TYR A 65 14.13 16.52 21.86
N LEU A 66 13.93 15.91 23.05
CA LEU A 66 13.39 14.55 23.18
C LEU A 66 11.93 14.43 22.75
N THR A 67 11.18 15.54 22.68
CA THR A 67 9.80 15.49 22.18
C THR A 67 9.71 15.08 20.71
N ILE A 68 10.71 15.42 19.87
CA ILE A 68 10.76 15.07 18.45
C ILE A 68 10.73 13.55 18.22
N PRO A 69 11.72 12.76 18.74
CA PRO A 69 11.70 11.32 18.58
C PRO A 69 10.50 10.68 19.28
N ALA A 70 10.02 11.23 20.40
CA ALA A 70 8.82 10.73 21.08
C ALA A 70 7.58 10.88 20.19
N ILE A 71 7.34 12.05 19.60
CA ILE A 71 6.23 12.29 18.67
C ILE A 71 6.34 11.36 17.45
N LEU A 72 7.55 11.18 16.89
CA LEU A 72 7.76 10.25 15.77
C LEU A 72 7.38 8.83 16.12
N VAL A 73 7.88 8.31 17.25
CA VAL A 73 7.56 6.94 17.71
C VAL A 73 6.06 6.80 17.96
N CYS A 74 5.44 7.74 18.68
CA CYS A 74 4.01 7.71 18.97
C CYS A 74 3.17 7.74 17.70
N THR A 75 3.46 8.67 16.78
CA THR A 75 2.72 8.84 15.52
C THR A 75 2.88 7.63 14.61
N GLN A 76 4.11 7.12 14.48
CA GLN A 76 4.39 5.95 13.66
C GLN A 76 3.73 4.68 14.23
N THR A 77 3.76 4.51 15.55
CA THR A 77 3.12 3.38 16.22
C THR A 77 1.60 3.46 16.09
N LEU A 78 1.01 4.65 16.27
CA LEU A 78 -0.42 4.87 16.09
C LEU A 78 -0.86 4.55 14.66
N SER A 79 -0.08 4.96 13.66
CA SER A 79 -0.36 4.65 12.26
C SER A 79 -0.41 3.13 12.02
N LEU A 80 0.53 2.37 12.58
CA LEU A 80 0.54 0.90 12.48
C LEU A 80 -0.69 0.25 13.14
N TYR A 81 -1.18 0.80 14.26
CA TYR A 81 -2.42 0.35 14.89
C TYR A 81 -3.65 0.68 14.04
N LEU A 82 -3.75 1.91 13.52
CA LEU A 82 -4.89 2.34 12.68
C LEU A 82 -5.01 1.53 11.38
N LEU A 83 -3.88 1.04 10.86
CA LEU A 83 -3.87 0.23 9.64
C LEU A 83 -4.08 -1.26 9.91
N GLY A 84 -4.30 -1.69 11.15
CA GLY A 84 -4.48 -3.12 11.49
C GLY A 84 -3.25 -3.96 11.14
N SER A 85 -2.08 -3.33 10.94
CA SER A 85 -0.88 -3.99 10.38
C SER A 85 -0.33 -5.09 11.28
N PHE A 86 -0.67 -5.08 12.58
CA PHE A 86 -0.30 -6.11 13.53
C PHE A 86 -1.26 -7.31 13.57
N GLU A 87 -2.54 -7.11 13.24
CA GLU A 87 -3.57 -8.15 13.27
C GLU A 87 -3.51 -9.00 11.99
N ALA A 88 -3.26 -8.36 10.84
CA ALA A 88 -3.12 -9.05 9.55
C ALA A 88 -1.97 -10.08 9.49
N LEU A 89 -1.01 -10.03 10.44
CA LEU A 89 0.14 -10.94 10.53
C LEU A 89 0.08 -11.90 11.72
N GLY A 90 -0.97 -11.84 12.56
CA GLY A 90 -1.04 -12.59 13.83
C GLY A 90 -1.19 -14.11 13.70
N ASP A 91 -1.66 -14.61 12.55
CA ASP A 91 -2.12 -16.00 12.42
C ASP A 91 -1.03 -17.02 11.99
N LYS A 92 0.18 -16.57 11.65
CA LYS A 92 1.25 -17.46 11.16
C LYS A 92 2.46 -17.43 12.07
N GLU A 93 2.97 -18.59 12.50
CA GLU A 93 4.19 -18.65 13.34
C GLU A 93 5.41 -18.00 12.69
N GLU A 94 5.52 -18.07 11.35
CA GLU A 94 6.58 -17.40 10.58
C GLU A 94 6.51 -15.87 10.65
N SER A 95 5.35 -15.30 11.00
CA SER A 95 5.10 -13.86 11.02
C SER A 95 5.48 -13.19 12.34
N LYS A 96 5.80 -13.96 13.40
CA LYS A 96 6.23 -13.43 14.71
C LYS A 96 7.44 -12.49 14.58
N ASN A 97 8.44 -12.89 13.77
CA ASN A 97 9.63 -12.07 13.53
C ASN A 97 9.30 -10.80 12.74
N THR A 98 8.38 -10.88 11.78
CA THR A 98 7.91 -9.74 10.99
C THR A 98 7.14 -8.74 11.85
N VAL A 99 6.25 -9.22 12.72
CA VAL A 99 5.51 -8.39 13.68
C VAL A 99 6.46 -7.70 14.64
N LEU A 100 7.50 -8.40 15.13
CA LEU A 100 8.51 -7.79 15.98
C LEU A 100 9.31 -6.71 15.24
N ALA A 101 9.70 -6.96 13.98
CA ALA A 101 10.37 -5.97 13.15
C ALA A 101 9.50 -4.73 12.91
N LEU A 102 8.20 -4.91 12.63
CA LEU A 102 7.23 -3.82 12.48
C LEU A 102 7.06 -3.01 13.78
N ARG A 103 7.10 -3.67 14.94
CA ARG A 103 7.08 -2.99 16.25
C ARG A 103 8.37 -2.26 16.56
N ALA A 104 9.52 -2.77 16.10
CA ALA A 104 10.83 -2.17 16.32
C ALA A 104 11.11 -0.98 15.39
N LEU A 105 10.50 -0.96 14.20
CA LEU A 105 10.71 0.07 13.18
C LEU A 105 10.46 1.52 13.68
N PRO A 106 9.34 1.83 14.38
CA PRO A 106 9.14 3.15 14.98
C PRO A 106 10.27 3.58 15.91
N PHE A 107 10.75 2.67 16.75
CA PHE A 107 11.82 2.95 17.70
C PHE A 107 13.16 3.21 16.99
N MET A 108 13.44 2.46 15.93
CA MET A 108 14.62 2.71 15.09
C MET A 108 14.57 4.11 14.47
N LEU A 109 13.40 4.54 14.00
CA LEU A 109 13.23 5.89 13.47
C LEU A 109 13.41 6.97 14.56
N GLY A 110 12.87 6.74 15.76
CA GLY A 110 13.10 7.60 16.92
C GLY A 110 14.59 7.72 17.27
N TRP A 111 15.32 6.60 17.23
CA TRP A 111 16.78 6.60 17.42
C TRP A 111 17.52 7.43 16.35
N PHE A 112 17.13 7.32 15.08
CA PHE A 112 17.71 8.14 14.03
C PHE A 112 17.41 9.63 14.20
N ALA A 113 16.21 9.98 14.64
CA ALA A 113 15.85 11.36 14.96
C ALA A 113 16.68 11.94 16.09
N MET A 114 17.06 11.13 17.08
CA MET A 114 17.99 11.56 18.14
C MET A 114 19.44 11.73 17.69
N ASN A 115 19.84 11.13 16.55
CA ASN A 115 21.19 11.20 15.98
C ASN A 115 21.30 12.20 14.82
N ALA A 116 20.23 12.94 14.53
CA ALA A 116 20.16 13.92 13.47
C ALA A 116 19.90 15.32 14.04
N PRO A 117 20.19 16.39 13.26
CA PRO A 117 19.75 17.74 13.62
C PRO A 117 18.22 17.78 13.78
N ALA A 118 17.72 18.56 14.74
CA ALA A 118 16.29 18.64 15.05
C ALA A 118 15.45 19.10 13.85
N GLY A 119 16.00 19.93 12.97
CA GLY A 119 15.32 20.31 11.72
C GLY A 119 14.99 19.13 10.82
N LEU A 120 15.85 18.10 10.78
CA LEU A 120 15.59 16.88 10.00
C LEU A 120 14.52 16.01 10.69
N GLY A 121 14.58 15.92 12.02
CA GLY A 121 13.54 15.25 12.81
C GLY A 121 12.17 15.90 12.64
N LEU A 122 12.12 17.24 12.61
CA LEU A 122 10.89 17.99 12.40
C LEU A 122 10.31 17.76 11.01
N TYR A 123 11.16 17.72 9.97
CA TYR A 123 10.74 17.30 8.62
C TYR A 123 10.05 15.92 8.65
N TRP A 124 10.62 14.94 9.35
CA TRP A 124 9.99 13.61 9.48
C TRP A 124 8.64 13.66 10.20
N VAL A 125 8.51 14.47 11.27
CA VAL A 125 7.23 14.63 11.99
C VAL A 125 6.15 15.16 11.05
N PHE A 126 6.41 16.27 10.35
CA PHE A 126 5.44 16.86 9.43
C PHE A 126 5.09 15.91 8.30
N ASN A 127 6.07 15.23 7.72
CA ASN A 127 5.84 14.25 6.67
C ASN A 127 4.93 13.11 7.17
N ASN A 128 5.20 12.57 8.36
CA ASN A 128 4.39 11.49 8.95
C ASN A 128 2.95 11.93 9.22
N ILE A 129 2.75 13.13 9.77
CA ILE A 129 1.41 13.67 10.02
C ILE A 129 0.66 13.87 8.71
N LEU A 130 1.29 14.48 7.71
CA LEU A 130 0.68 14.75 6.41
C LEU A 130 0.27 13.45 5.72
N THR A 131 1.19 12.48 5.62
CA THR A 131 0.91 11.19 4.98
C THR A 131 -0.16 10.41 5.73
N THR A 132 -0.09 10.34 7.06
CA THR A 132 -1.11 9.64 7.87
C THR A 132 -2.48 10.29 7.71
N THR A 133 -2.54 11.63 7.73
CA THR A 133 -3.79 12.37 7.53
C THR A 133 -4.39 12.08 6.16
N GLN A 134 -3.57 12.11 5.10
CA GLN A 134 -4.02 11.75 3.75
C GLN A 134 -4.56 10.32 3.70
N THR A 135 -3.84 9.35 4.27
CA THR A 135 -4.30 7.95 4.32
C THR A 135 -5.63 7.81 5.03
N VAL A 136 -5.80 8.43 6.20
CA VAL A 136 -7.04 8.36 6.98
C VAL A 136 -8.20 9.04 6.24
N VAL A 137 -7.97 10.20 5.62
CA VAL A 137 -8.99 10.91 4.84
C VAL A 137 -9.43 10.07 3.64
N ILE A 138 -8.47 9.52 2.88
CA ILE A 138 -8.77 8.66 1.72
C ILE A 138 -9.55 7.43 2.14
N LYS A 139 -9.12 6.73 3.21
CA LYS A 139 -9.85 5.59 3.76
C LYS A 139 -11.29 5.96 4.12
N LYS A 140 -11.51 7.07 4.83
CA LYS A 140 -12.86 7.53 5.20
C LYS A 140 -13.74 7.88 4.00
N ILE A 141 -13.16 8.33 2.89
CA ILE A 141 -13.91 8.57 1.65
C ILE A 141 -14.24 7.24 0.95
N LEU A 142 -13.31 6.29 0.96
CA LEU A 142 -13.42 5.00 0.27
C LEU A 142 -14.15 3.90 1.06
N GLU A 143 -14.32 4.00 2.39
CA GLU A 143 -15.02 3.01 3.24
C GLU A 143 -16.56 3.21 3.22
N LYS A 144 -17.08 4.17 2.46
CA LYS A 144 -18.52 4.34 2.21
C LYS A 144 -19.25 3.27 1.35
N PRO A 145 -18.63 2.30 0.65
CA PRO A 145 -19.33 1.32 -0.20
C PRO A 145 -19.66 -0.01 0.49
N GLU A 146 -19.22 -0.29 1.72
CA GLU A 146 -19.62 -1.55 2.39
C GLU A 146 -21.12 -1.56 2.78
N LEU A 147 -21.71 -0.40 3.03
CA LEU A 147 -23.16 -0.25 3.20
C LEU A 147 -23.95 -0.52 1.90
N GLU A 148 -23.31 -0.38 0.74
CA GLU A 148 -23.90 -0.75 -0.54
C GLU A 148 -23.71 -2.26 -0.81
N ALA A 149 -22.62 -2.89 -0.37
CA ALA A 149 -22.41 -4.32 -0.53
C ALA A 149 -23.40 -5.18 0.27
N GLU A 150 -23.74 -4.78 1.50
CA GLU A 150 -24.84 -5.40 2.27
C GLU A 150 -26.18 -5.21 1.57
N GLY A 151 -26.49 -4.00 1.10
CA GLY A 151 -27.72 -3.72 0.33
C GLY A 151 -27.78 -4.47 -1.00
N ILE A 152 -26.65 -4.68 -1.68
CA ILE A 152 -26.56 -5.46 -2.93
C ILE A 152 -26.72 -6.96 -2.63
N ASN A 153 -26.15 -7.47 -1.53
CA ASN A 153 -26.33 -8.88 -1.14
C ASN A 153 -27.76 -9.16 -0.66
N GLU A 154 -28.38 -8.22 0.04
CA GLU A 154 -29.79 -8.30 0.44
C GLU A 154 -30.73 -8.17 -0.76
N LEU A 155 -30.41 -7.29 -1.73
CA LEU A 155 -31.10 -7.19 -3.01
C LEU A 155 -30.90 -8.46 -3.86
N LEU A 156 -29.69 -9.03 -3.90
CA LEU A 156 -29.40 -10.31 -4.58
C LEU A 156 -30.12 -11.49 -3.92
N ALA A 157 -30.24 -11.49 -2.59
CA ALA A 157 -30.99 -12.49 -1.84
C ALA A 157 -32.49 -12.36 -2.09
N ALA A 158 -33.01 -11.12 -2.19
CA ALA A 158 -34.40 -10.84 -2.53
C ALA A 158 -34.76 -11.16 -4.00
N LEU A 159 -33.78 -11.12 -4.92
CA LEU A 159 -33.96 -11.44 -6.34
C LEU A 159 -34.03 -12.95 -6.64
N GLY A 160 -33.89 -13.81 -5.61
CA GLY A 160 -33.97 -15.27 -5.75
C GLY A 160 -32.79 -15.89 -6.51
N PRO A 161 -32.69 -17.24 -6.55
CA PRO A 161 -31.58 -17.93 -7.21
C PRO A 161 -31.48 -17.46 -8.66
N ARG A 162 -30.28 -17.05 -9.10
CA ARG A 162 -30.02 -16.68 -10.50
C ARG A 162 -30.59 -17.79 -11.37
N ARG A 163 -31.64 -17.46 -12.14
CA ARG A 163 -32.11 -18.31 -13.20
C ARG A 163 -30.90 -18.51 -14.11
N ASP A 164 -30.45 -19.75 -14.21
CA ASP A 164 -29.44 -20.15 -15.15
C ASP A 164 -29.88 -19.60 -16.51
N VAL A 165 -29.06 -18.70 -17.05
CA VAL A 165 -29.23 -18.33 -18.45
C VAL A 165 -28.92 -19.60 -19.21
N ARG A 166 -29.97 -20.33 -19.58
CA ARG A 166 -29.88 -21.42 -20.53
C ARG A 166 -29.45 -20.78 -21.84
N MET A 167 -28.14 -20.63 -22.00
CA MET A 167 -27.51 -20.32 -23.27
C MET A 167 -27.97 -21.43 -24.22
N ASP A 168 -28.86 -21.07 -25.14
CA ASP A 168 -29.17 -21.96 -26.25
C ASP A 168 -27.88 -22.17 -27.03
N ALA A 169 -27.54 -23.43 -27.33
CA ALA A 169 -26.29 -23.80 -27.98
C ALA A 169 -26.15 -23.15 -29.37
N SER A 170 -27.22 -22.56 -29.89
CA SER A 170 -27.25 -21.77 -31.13
C SER A 170 -26.58 -20.39 -31.00
N GLU A 171 -26.51 -19.78 -29.81
CA GLU A 171 -25.90 -18.45 -29.60
C GLU A 171 -24.38 -18.49 -29.38
N VAL A 172 -23.79 -19.68 -29.16
CA VAL A 172 -22.35 -19.87 -28.95
C VAL A 172 -21.60 -20.09 -30.28
N ALA A 173 -22.32 -20.25 -31.39
CA ALA A 173 -21.71 -20.36 -32.70
C ALA A 173 -21.25 -18.96 -33.17
N LEU A 174 -19.94 -18.72 -33.09
CA LEU A 174 -19.31 -17.57 -33.73
C LEU A 174 -19.50 -17.67 -35.25
N ASP A 175 -20.34 -16.80 -35.83
CA ASP A 175 -20.69 -16.80 -37.26
C ASP A 175 -19.50 -16.69 -38.25
N TRP A 176 -18.32 -16.26 -37.79
CA TRP A 176 -17.11 -16.16 -38.60
C TRP A 176 -16.17 -17.36 -38.44
N ALA A 177 -16.40 -18.21 -37.45
CA ALA A 177 -15.64 -19.44 -37.29
C ALA A 177 -16.19 -20.48 -38.26
N GLY A 178 -15.35 -20.92 -39.20
CA GLY A 178 -15.71 -21.97 -40.15
C GLY A 178 -16.22 -23.25 -39.45
N PRO A 179 -16.91 -24.12 -40.19
CA PRO A 179 -17.58 -25.28 -39.62
C PRO A 179 -16.60 -26.11 -38.80
N THR A 180 -16.99 -26.43 -37.56
CA THR A 180 -16.20 -27.30 -36.69
C THR A 180 -16.01 -28.67 -37.35
N ALA A 181 -14.96 -29.41 -36.99
CA ALA A 181 -14.67 -30.72 -37.60
C ALA A 181 -15.85 -31.69 -37.56
N ALA A 182 -16.70 -31.60 -36.53
CA ALA A 182 -17.94 -32.38 -36.43
C ALA A 182 -19.01 -31.93 -37.45
N GLN A 183 -19.16 -30.62 -37.68
CA GLN A 183 -20.07 -30.06 -38.69
C GLN A 183 -19.57 -30.32 -40.12
N ALA A 184 -18.26 -30.24 -40.36
CA ALA A 184 -17.65 -30.58 -41.64
C ALA A 184 -17.83 -32.07 -41.98
N ALA A 185 -17.64 -32.96 -40.99
CA ALA A 185 -17.88 -34.39 -41.15
C ALA A 185 -19.37 -34.72 -41.39
N ALA A 186 -20.29 -34.01 -40.71
CA ALA A 186 -21.72 -34.17 -40.95
C ALA A 186 -22.14 -33.67 -42.34
N MET A 187 -21.52 -32.60 -42.86
CA MET A 187 -21.78 -32.07 -44.20
C MET A 187 -21.22 -32.97 -45.31
N GLU A 188 -20.06 -33.60 -45.08
CA GLU A 188 -19.51 -34.68 -45.92
C GLU A 188 -20.42 -35.91 -45.94
N ALA A 189 -20.91 -36.34 -44.78
CA ALA A 189 -21.85 -37.46 -44.66
C ALA A 189 -23.19 -37.17 -45.34
N ALA A 190 -23.70 -35.93 -45.26
CA ALA A 190 -24.91 -35.50 -45.95
C ALA A 190 -24.72 -35.48 -47.47
N LYS A 191 -23.58 -34.98 -47.97
CA LYS A 191 -23.23 -35.07 -49.40
C LYS A 191 -23.08 -36.51 -49.89
N ALA A 192 -22.51 -37.40 -49.08
CA ALA A 192 -22.41 -38.81 -49.42
C ALA A 192 -23.78 -39.52 -49.47
N GLY A 193 -24.73 -39.10 -48.63
CA GLY A 193 -26.12 -39.57 -48.66
C GLY A 193 -26.88 -39.10 -49.91
N GLU A 194 -26.72 -37.84 -50.29
CA GLU A 194 -27.40 -37.26 -51.47
C GLU A 194 -26.87 -37.83 -52.80
N VAL A 195 -25.58 -38.20 -52.86
CA VAL A 195 -24.99 -38.89 -54.02
C VAL A 195 -25.45 -40.35 -54.12
N ALA A 196 -25.75 -41.02 -53.00
CA ALA A 196 -26.30 -42.37 -53.00
C ALA A 196 -27.78 -42.40 -53.44
N GLU A 197 -28.56 -41.37 -53.10
CA GLU A 197 -29.97 -41.24 -53.48
C GLU A 197 -30.14 -40.83 -54.95
N GLY A 198 -29.22 -40.02 -55.49
CA GLY A 198 -29.19 -39.67 -56.92
C GLY A 198 -28.72 -40.79 -57.86
N ALA A 199 -28.02 -41.81 -57.37
CA ALA A 199 -27.59 -42.96 -58.17
C ALA A 199 -28.69 -44.02 -58.32
N THR A 200 -29.73 -43.99 -57.48
CA THR A 200 -30.88 -44.90 -57.55
C THR A 200 -32.00 -44.42 -58.49
N GLU A 201 -32.02 -43.14 -58.88
CA GLU A 201 -33.08 -42.59 -59.74
C GLU A 201 -32.79 -42.68 -61.25
N THR A 202 -31.58 -43.04 -61.67
CA THR A 202 -31.22 -43.10 -63.11
C THR A 202 -31.44 -44.44 -63.81
N ASP A 203 -31.87 -45.50 -63.11
CA ASP A 203 -32.05 -46.84 -63.71
C ASP A 203 -33.52 -47.24 -64.02
N GLU A 204 -34.51 -46.39 -63.73
CA GLU A 204 -35.94 -46.71 -64.03
C GLU A 204 -36.58 -45.88 -65.16
N ALA A 205 -35.79 -45.18 -65.99
CA ALA A 205 -36.31 -44.42 -67.14
C ALA A 205 -35.95 -45.04 -68.52
N GLY A 206 -35.95 -46.36 -68.64
CA GLY A 206 -35.75 -47.07 -69.91
C GLY A 206 -36.42 -48.43 -69.94
N GLY A 207 -37.66 -48.53 -70.43
CA GLY A 207 -38.28 -49.82 -70.69
C GLY A 207 -39.78 -49.80 -70.99
N ASN A 208 -40.09 -49.81 -72.30
CA ASN A 208 -41.37 -50.08 -72.97
C ASN A 208 -42.49 -49.03 -72.92
#